data_AF-A0A365CW65-F1
#
_entry.id   AF-A0A365CW65-F1
#
_cell.length_a   1.000
_cell.length_b   1.000
_cell.length_c   1.000
_cell.angle_alpha   90.00
_cell.angle_beta   90.00
_cell.angle_gamma   90.00
#
_symmetry.space_group_name_H-M   'P 1'
#
loop_
_entity.id
_entity.type
_entity.pdbx_description
1 polymer ?
#
loop_
_entity_poly.entity_id
_entity_poly.type
_entity_poly.pdbx_seq_one_letter_code
_entity_poly.pdbx_strand_id
1 'polypeptide(L)'
;MRASDRAYRALREDIVEWRLLPGAVLAEVEQSERLGVSRTPLREALGRLNAEGLTRAAGGRGVVVTDISLEDIDELFELRETLEGKAAALAAHRGEHAIFAKLHAELLTAHELIAEHDPVRHDYYELVGRLDTAIDAAISNSYLAQAMRSLRVHLVRIRRLAADDAARLTAAAAEH
;
A
#
# COMPACT_ATOMS: atom_id res chain seq x y z
N MET A 1 -16.58 13.61 -4.98
CA MET A 1 -15.15 13.39 -4.67
C MET A 1 -14.37 14.66 -5.01
N ARG A 2 -13.59 15.22 -4.08
CA ARG A 2 -12.86 16.48 -4.29
C ARG A 2 -11.73 16.31 -5.31
N ALA A 3 -11.29 17.39 -5.94
CA ALA A 3 -10.21 17.34 -6.93
C ALA A 3 -8.87 16.87 -6.32
N SER A 4 -8.56 17.28 -5.09
CA SER A 4 -7.37 16.82 -4.37
C SER A 4 -7.42 15.33 -4.02
N ASP A 5 -8.60 14.79 -3.69
CA ASP A 5 -8.75 13.34 -3.46
C ASP A 5 -8.50 12.53 -4.74
N ARG A 6 -8.99 13.02 -5.89
CA ARG A 6 -8.73 12.36 -7.18
C ARG A 6 -7.25 12.39 -7.54
N ALA A 7 -6.61 13.55 -7.41
CA ALA A 7 -5.19 13.70 -7.69
C ALA A 7 -4.33 12.83 -6.77
N TYR A 8 -4.65 12.79 -5.47
CA TYR A 8 -3.97 11.93 -4.51
C TYR A 8 -4.10 10.45 -4.87
N ARG A 9 -5.32 9.97 -5.17
CA ARG A 9 -5.54 8.56 -5.52
C ARG A 9 -4.78 8.16 -6.77
N ALA A 10 -4.86 8.97 -7.83
CA ALA A 10 -4.16 8.70 -9.09
C ALA A 10 -2.63 8.65 -8.91
N LEU A 11 -2.04 9.65 -8.24
CA LEU A 11 -0.60 9.68 -8.00
C LEU A 11 -0.14 8.55 -7.08
N ARG A 12 -0.88 8.26 -6.01
CA ARG A 12 -0.57 7.15 -5.10
C ARG A 12 -0.58 5.83 -5.86
N GLU A 13 -1.60 5.59 -6.67
CA GLU A 13 -1.72 4.39 -7.48
C GLU A 13 -0.56 4.27 -8.47
N ASP A 14 -0.20 5.36 -9.17
CA ASP A 14 0.93 5.36 -10.09
C ASP A 14 2.27 5.08 -9.40
N ILE A 15 2.48 5.56 -8.16
CA ILE A 15 3.69 5.26 -7.37
C ILE A 15 3.71 3.80 -6.92
N VAL A 16 2.56 3.27 -6.47
CA VAL A 16 2.43 1.90 -5.95
C VAL A 16 2.56 0.86 -7.07
N GLU A 17 1.99 1.14 -8.23
CA GLU A 17 2.06 0.31 -9.43
C GLU A 17 3.33 0.57 -10.27
N TRP A 18 4.31 1.29 -9.71
CA TRP A 18 5.60 1.56 -10.34
C TRP A 18 5.51 2.27 -11.72
N ARG A 19 4.40 2.94 -12.02
CA ARG A 19 4.27 3.83 -13.20
C ARG A 19 5.02 5.14 -12.99
N LEU A 20 5.06 5.63 -11.75
CA LEU A 20 5.96 6.68 -11.30
C LEU A 20 7.07 6.01 -10.48
N LEU A 21 8.22 5.81 -11.14
CA LEU A 21 9.36 5.11 -10.56
C LEU A 21 9.98 5.87 -9.38
N PRO A 22 10.65 5.19 -8.44
CA PRO A 22 11.48 5.85 -7.46
C PRO A 22 12.51 6.77 -8.11
N GLY A 23 12.76 7.92 -7.49
CA GLY A 23 13.59 8.98 -8.07
C GLY A 23 12.89 9.82 -9.14
N ALA A 24 11.67 9.47 -9.58
CA ALA A 24 10.92 10.30 -10.53
C ALA A 24 10.53 11.64 -9.91
N VAL A 25 10.81 12.73 -10.62
CA VAL A 25 10.43 14.09 -10.23
C VAL A 25 8.99 14.35 -10.64
N LEU A 26 8.14 14.72 -9.68
CA LEU A 26 6.75 15.10 -9.90
C LEU A 26 6.64 16.63 -9.98
N ALA A 27 6.76 17.16 -11.19
CA ALA A 27 6.61 18.59 -11.46
C ALA A 27 5.13 18.99 -11.38
N GLU A 28 4.83 20.06 -10.62
CA GLU A 28 3.44 20.48 -10.39
C GLU A 28 2.68 20.82 -11.67
N VAL A 29 3.34 21.48 -12.63
CA VAL A 29 2.69 21.90 -13.89
C VAL A 29 2.28 20.67 -14.70
N GLU A 30 3.23 19.78 -14.95
CA GLU A 30 3.02 18.55 -15.71
C GLU A 30 1.93 17.66 -15.09
N GLN A 31 2.01 17.42 -13.78
CA GLN A 31 1.02 16.58 -13.10
C GLN A 31 -0.37 17.24 -13.02
N SER A 32 -0.43 18.58 -13.00
CA SER A 32 -1.71 19.31 -13.04
C SER A 32 -2.41 19.16 -14.39
N GLU A 33 -1.63 19.23 -15.48
CA GLU A 33 -2.12 19.03 -16.85
C GLU A 33 -2.53 17.57 -17.07
N ARG A 34 -1.67 16.61 -16.69
CA ARG A 34 -1.93 15.16 -16.83
C ARG A 34 -3.21 14.74 -16.13
N LEU A 35 -3.47 15.26 -14.93
CA LEU A 35 -4.61 14.87 -14.11
C LEU A 35 -5.85 15.76 -14.32
N GLY A 36 -5.75 16.83 -15.13
CA GLY A 36 -6.85 17.76 -15.37
C GLY A 36 -7.30 18.49 -14.11
N VAL A 37 -6.38 18.85 -13.22
CA VAL A 37 -6.65 19.57 -11.96
C VAL A 37 -5.81 20.84 -11.88
N SER A 38 -6.23 21.83 -11.09
CA SER A 38 -5.39 23.02 -10.85
C SER A 38 -4.24 22.72 -9.87
N ARG A 39 -3.28 23.66 -9.76
CA ARG A 39 -2.10 23.50 -8.90
C ARG A 39 -2.42 23.38 -7.40
N THR A 40 -3.47 24.04 -6.90
CA THR A 40 -3.86 23.99 -5.48
C THR A 40 -4.24 22.58 -5.01
N PRO A 41 -5.23 21.89 -5.61
CA PRO A 41 -5.58 20.52 -5.22
C PRO A 41 -4.44 19.52 -5.49
N LEU A 42 -3.59 19.78 -6.48
CA LEU A 42 -2.40 18.96 -6.70
C LEU A 42 -1.39 19.11 -5.55
N ARG A 43 -1.11 20.33 -5.08
CA ARG A 43 -0.22 20.57 -3.92
C ARG A 43 -0.74 19.91 -2.65
N GLU A 44 -2.05 19.93 -2.42
CA GLU A 44 -2.66 19.18 -1.31
C GLU A 44 -2.41 17.67 -1.44
N ALA A 45 -2.57 17.12 -2.65
CA ALA A 45 -2.30 15.72 -2.91
C ALA A 45 -0.82 15.35 -2.69
N LEU A 46 0.11 16.14 -3.23
CA LEU A 46 1.55 15.95 -3.04
C LEU A 46 1.94 16.10 -1.56
N GLY A 47 1.33 17.03 -0.83
CA GLY A 47 1.53 17.18 0.62
C GLY A 47 1.13 15.93 1.40
N ARG A 48 0.01 15.28 1.03
CA ARG A 48 -0.42 14.00 1.63
C ARG A 48 0.56 12.88 1.31
N LEU A 49 0.99 12.75 0.06
CA LEU A 49 1.98 11.74 -0.34
C LEU A 49 3.32 11.93 0.39
N ASN A 50 3.73 13.17 0.62
CA ASN A 50 4.92 13.49 1.42
C ASN A 50 4.74 13.11 2.89
N ALA A 51 3.57 13.37 3.47
CA ALA A 51 3.26 12.94 4.85
C ALA A 51 3.22 11.41 5.01
N GLU A 52 2.91 10.69 3.93
CA GLU A 52 2.94 9.22 3.85
C GLU A 52 4.31 8.65 3.48
N GLY A 53 5.33 9.49 3.26
CA GLY A 53 6.68 9.04 2.89
C GLY A 53 6.82 8.51 1.46
N LEU A 54 5.79 8.67 0.61
CA LEU A 54 5.82 8.25 -0.80
C LEU A 54 6.58 9.23 -1.70
N THR A 55 6.67 10.48 -1.27
CA THR A 55 7.44 11.52 -1.95
C THR A 55 8.25 12.30 -0.93
N ARG A 56 9.28 13.00 -1.39
CA ARG A 56 10.08 13.95 -0.60
C ARG A 56 10.33 15.22 -1.38
N ALA A 57 10.62 16.32 -0.70
CA ALA A 57 10.88 17.60 -1.37
C ALA A 57 12.13 17.53 -2.28
N ALA A 58 12.05 18.12 -3.48
CA ALA A 58 13.13 18.14 -4.47
C ALA A 58 13.62 19.57 -4.77
N GLY A 59 13.99 20.33 -3.73
CA GLY A 59 14.71 21.60 -3.86
C GLY A 59 14.07 22.63 -4.82
N GLY A 60 12.78 22.91 -4.67
CA GLY A 60 12.05 23.93 -5.45
C GLY A 60 11.54 23.47 -6.82
N ARG A 61 11.89 22.27 -7.28
CA ARG A 61 11.45 21.70 -8.58
C ARG A 61 10.20 20.80 -8.48
N GLY A 62 9.56 20.78 -7.33
CA GLY A 62 8.44 19.88 -7.00
C GLY A 62 8.84 18.88 -5.91
N VAL A 63 8.30 17.67 -6.01
CA VAL A 63 8.65 16.55 -5.12
C VAL A 63 9.22 15.41 -5.95
N VAL A 64 9.91 14.48 -5.31
CA VAL A 64 10.47 13.27 -5.93
C VAL A 64 9.89 12.05 -5.24
N VAL A 65 9.57 11.00 -6.00
CA VAL A 65 9.14 9.71 -5.44
C VAL A 65 10.28 9.11 -4.62
N THR A 66 9.99 8.64 -3.40
CA THR A 66 11.02 8.09 -2.52
C THR A 66 11.59 6.78 -3.05
N ASP A 67 12.91 6.63 -2.90
CA ASP A 67 13.65 5.41 -3.20
C ASP A 67 13.25 4.27 -2.23
N ILE A 68 13.50 3.02 -2.64
CA ILE A 68 13.40 1.83 -1.79
C ILE A 68 14.70 1.06 -1.99
N SER A 69 15.58 1.10 -1.00
CA SER A 69 16.80 0.28 -0.95
C SER A 69 16.53 -1.06 -0.27
N LEU A 70 17.49 -1.99 -0.34
CA LEU A 70 17.42 -3.25 0.40
C LEU A 70 17.46 -3.01 1.91
N GLU A 71 18.25 -2.03 2.37
CA GLU A 71 18.31 -1.63 3.78
C GLU A 71 16.95 -1.09 4.26
N ASP A 72 16.29 -0.25 3.46
CA ASP A 72 14.93 0.23 3.77
C ASP A 72 13.93 -0.92 3.88
N ILE A 73 14.09 -1.97 3.07
CA ILE A 73 13.23 -3.17 3.13
C ILE A 73 13.46 -3.88 4.46
N ASP A 74 14.71 -4.15 4.84
CA ASP A 74 15.02 -4.85 6.10
C ASP A 74 14.46 -4.09 7.31
N GLU A 75 14.71 -2.78 7.41
CA GLU A 75 14.17 -1.93 8.48
C GLU A 75 12.63 -1.94 8.51
N LEU A 76 12.00 -1.93 7.33
CA LEU A 76 10.54 -1.98 7.23
C LEU A 76 9.97 -3.33 7.70
N PHE A 77 10.66 -4.44 7.43
CA PHE A 77 10.25 -5.77 7.88
C PHE A 77 10.42 -5.93 9.39
N GLU A 78 11.48 -5.38 10.00
CA GLU A 78 11.62 -5.35 11.47
C GLU A 78 10.45 -4.59 12.13
N LEU A 79 10.09 -3.44 11.57
CA LEU A 79 8.93 -2.68 12.05
C LEU A 79 7.63 -3.45 11.82
N ARG A 80 7.49 -4.11 10.66
CA ARG A 80 6.32 -4.89 10.30
C ARG A 80 6.06 -6.00 11.30
N GLU A 81 7.06 -6.81 11.62
CA GLU A 81 6.90 -7.92 12.58
C GLU A 81 6.37 -7.43 13.93
N THR A 82 6.89 -6.31 14.41
CA THR A 82 6.49 -5.69 15.67
C THR A 82 5.04 -5.20 15.63
N LEU A 83 4.65 -4.46 14.58
CA LEU A 83 3.34 -3.83 14.50
C LEU A 83 2.23 -4.79 14.05
N GLU A 84 2.46 -5.58 13.01
CA GLU A 84 1.50 -6.55 12.48
C GLU A 84 1.20 -7.64 13.50
N GLY A 85 2.21 -8.14 14.23
CA GLY A 85 1.99 -9.14 15.28
C GLY A 85 1.03 -8.64 16.35
N LYS A 86 1.18 -7.38 16.79
CA LYS A 86 0.24 -6.76 17.72
C LYS A 86 -1.14 -6.53 17.11
N ALA A 87 -1.20 -6.06 15.86
CA ALA A 87 -2.46 -5.82 15.16
C ALA A 87 -3.26 -7.12 14.95
N ALA A 88 -2.61 -8.20 14.53
CA ALA A 88 -3.20 -9.52 14.37
C ALA A 88 -3.71 -10.08 15.71
N ALA A 89 -2.94 -9.97 16.79
CA ALA A 89 -3.39 -10.39 18.12
C ALA A 89 -4.64 -9.62 18.57
N LEU A 90 -4.73 -8.32 18.28
CA LEU A 90 -5.94 -7.53 18.55
C LEU A 90 -7.11 -7.96 17.67
N ALA A 91 -6.87 -8.22 16.39
CA ALA A 91 -7.87 -8.70 15.46
C ALA A 91 -8.46 -10.05 15.88
N ALA A 92 -7.65 -10.98 16.39
CA ALA A 92 -8.12 -12.25 16.92
C ALA A 92 -9.10 -12.09 18.11
N HIS A 93 -8.94 -11.03 18.91
CA HIS A 93 -9.81 -10.78 20.07
C HIS A 93 -11.03 -9.90 19.77
N ARG A 94 -10.91 -8.98 18.80
CA ARG A 94 -11.89 -7.90 18.57
C ARG A 94 -12.55 -7.95 17.20
N GLY A 95 -11.97 -8.70 16.27
CA GLY A 95 -12.44 -8.81 14.91
C GLY A 95 -13.78 -9.50 14.81
N GLU A 96 -14.53 -9.17 13.76
CA GLU A 96 -15.79 -9.84 13.47
C GLU A 96 -15.52 -11.23 12.87
N HIS A 97 -15.85 -12.28 13.63
CA HIS A 97 -15.57 -13.67 13.23
C HIS A 97 -16.08 -14.01 11.82
N ALA A 98 -17.26 -13.53 11.43
CA ALA A 98 -17.83 -13.80 10.11
C ALA A 98 -16.98 -13.24 8.97
N ILE A 99 -16.38 -12.05 9.15
CA ILE A 99 -15.49 -11.43 8.16
C ILE A 99 -14.22 -12.27 8.01
N PHE A 100 -13.57 -12.62 9.12
CA PHE A 100 -12.32 -13.38 9.10
C PHE A 100 -12.52 -14.82 8.60
N ALA A 101 -13.64 -15.48 8.94
CA ALA A 101 -13.95 -16.81 8.44
C ALA A 101 -14.13 -16.81 6.90
N LYS A 102 -14.77 -15.78 6.35
CA LYS A 102 -14.90 -15.61 4.90
C LYS A 102 -13.53 -15.38 4.24
N LEU A 103 -12.73 -14.46 4.78
CA LEU A 103 -11.39 -14.17 4.25
C LEU A 103 -10.48 -15.40 4.28
N HIS A 104 -10.49 -16.16 5.37
CA HIS A 104 -9.73 -17.40 5.50
C HIS A 104 -10.14 -18.44 4.43
N ALA A 105 -11.45 -18.61 4.18
CA ALA A 105 -11.91 -19.51 3.12
C ALA A 105 -11.43 -19.09 1.73
N GLU A 106 -11.41 -17.79 1.43
CA GLU A 106 -10.88 -17.25 0.17
C GLU A 106 -9.35 -17.39 0.05
N LEU A 107 -8.62 -17.25 1.17
CA LEU A 107 -7.16 -17.41 1.21
C LEU A 107 -6.72 -18.86 0.97
N LEU A 108 -7.48 -19.84 1.45
CA LEU A 108 -7.21 -21.26 1.18
C LEU A 108 -7.23 -21.61 -0.32
N THR A 109 -8.02 -20.89 -1.12
CA THR A 109 -8.10 -21.05 -2.58
C THR A 109 -7.30 -19.99 -3.33
N ALA A 110 -6.51 -19.14 -2.65
CA ALA A 110 -5.78 -18.05 -3.30
C ALA A 110 -4.72 -18.52 -4.31
N HIS A 111 -4.27 -19.77 -4.23
CA HIS A 111 -3.39 -20.36 -5.24
C HIS A 111 -4.01 -20.34 -6.64
N GLU A 112 -5.34 -20.45 -6.74
CA GLU A 112 -6.08 -20.34 -8.01
C GLU A 112 -5.98 -18.92 -8.59
N LEU A 113 -6.01 -17.89 -7.74
CA LEU A 113 -5.83 -16.47 -8.13
C LEU A 113 -4.39 -16.14 -8.56
N ILE A 114 -3.41 -16.93 -8.09
CA ILE A 114 -1.99 -16.75 -8.41
C ILE A 114 -1.62 -17.51 -9.70
N ALA A 115 -2.26 -18.66 -9.92
CA ALA A 115 -1.94 -19.56 -11.02
C ALA A 115 -2.56 -19.17 -12.37
N GLU A 116 -3.67 -18.42 -12.35
CA GLU A 116 -4.50 -18.23 -13.54
C GLU A 116 -4.88 -16.76 -13.81
N HIS A 117 -4.67 -16.35 -15.07
CA HIS A 117 -5.30 -15.21 -15.75
C HIS A 117 -4.90 -13.75 -15.42
N ASP A 118 -4.03 -13.47 -14.45
CA ASP A 118 -3.56 -12.09 -14.22
C ASP A 118 -2.04 -11.99 -13.99
N PRO A 119 -1.26 -11.47 -14.98
CA PRO A 119 0.17 -11.23 -14.82
C PRO A 119 0.51 -10.31 -13.65
N VAL A 120 -0.42 -9.43 -13.27
CA VAL A 120 -0.26 -8.43 -12.21
C VAL A 120 -0.89 -8.91 -10.88
N ARG A 121 -1.55 -10.08 -10.89
CA ARG A 121 -2.13 -10.75 -9.71
C ARG A 121 -3.04 -9.83 -8.87
N HIS A 122 -3.80 -8.97 -9.54
CA HIS A 122 -4.70 -7.98 -8.95
C HIS A 122 -5.63 -8.59 -7.92
N ASP A 123 -6.32 -9.69 -8.28
CA ASP A 123 -7.31 -10.34 -7.42
C ASP A 123 -6.68 -10.87 -6.12
N TYR A 124 -5.46 -11.42 -6.20
CA TYR A 124 -4.71 -11.84 -5.02
C TYR A 124 -4.37 -10.65 -4.12
N TYR A 125 -3.85 -9.55 -4.69
CA TYR A 125 -3.53 -8.36 -3.88
C TYR A 125 -4.77 -7.66 -3.34
N GLU A 126 -5.91 -7.73 -4.03
CA GLU A 126 -7.20 -7.27 -3.51
C GLU A 126 -7.64 -8.12 -2.31
N LEU A 127 -7.53 -9.44 -2.39
CA LEU A 127 -7.80 -10.35 -1.26
C LEU A 127 -6.92 -10.02 -0.04
N VAL A 128 -5.61 -9.89 -0.23
CA VAL A 128 -4.69 -9.51 0.85
C VAL A 128 -5.02 -8.11 1.40
N GLY A 129 -5.38 -7.16 0.54
CA GLY A 129 -5.79 -5.81 0.94
C GLY A 129 -7.08 -5.80 1.79
N ARG A 130 -8.02 -6.73 1.52
CA ARG A 130 -9.23 -6.91 2.34
C ARG A 130 -8.89 -7.50 3.72
N LEU A 131 -7.95 -8.44 3.80
CA LEU A 131 -7.43 -8.93 5.08
C LEU A 131 -6.78 -7.80 5.90
N ASP A 132 -5.90 -7.04 5.26
CA ASP A 132 -5.23 -5.89 5.87
C ASP A 132 -6.23 -4.87 6.42
N THR A 133 -7.29 -4.58 5.66
CA THR A 133 -8.39 -3.69 6.07
C THR A 133 -9.17 -4.23 7.27
N ALA A 134 -9.46 -5.53 7.29
CA ALA A 134 -10.18 -6.18 8.40
C ALA A 134 -9.35 -6.16 9.70
N ILE A 135 -8.05 -6.41 9.61
CA ILE A 135 -7.11 -6.30 10.73
C ILE A 135 -7.08 -4.86 11.25
N ASP A 136 -6.92 -3.88 10.36
CA ASP A 136 -6.84 -2.47 10.73
C ASP A 136 -8.10 -1.96 11.43
N ALA A 137 -9.28 -2.42 10.97
CA ALA A 137 -10.56 -2.11 11.61
C ALA A 137 -10.64 -2.63 13.05
N ALA A 138 -9.97 -3.73 13.36
CA ALA A 138 -9.99 -4.37 14.68
C ALA A 138 -8.94 -3.82 15.68
N ILE A 139 -7.99 -2.99 15.23
CA ILE A 139 -6.91 -2.45 16.08
C ILE A 139 -7.47 -1.64 17.26
N SER A 140 -8.53 -0.83 17.03
CA SER A 140 -9.15 0.06 18.02
C SER A 140 -8.15 0.85 18.89
N ASN A 141 -7.02 1.26 18.30
CA ASN A 141 -5.97 2.09 18.89
C ASN A 141 -5.49 3.06 17.81
N SER A 142 -5.70 4.35 18.02
CA SER A 142 -5.44 5.37 17.00
C SER A 142 -3.96 5.50 16.63
N TYR A 143 -3.05 5.33 17.60
CA TYR A 143 -1.61 5.40 17.38
C TYR A 143 -1.10 4.19 16.58
N LEU A 144 -1.50 2.97 16.98
CA LEU A 144 -1.13 1.76 16.24
C LEU A 144 -1.74 1.78 14.83
N ALA A 145 -3.01 2.18 14.70
CA ALA A 145 -3.65 2.28 13.38
C ALA A 145 -2.96 3.32 12.48
N GLN A 146 -2.46 4.42 13.04
CA GLN A 146 -1.68 5.39 12.27
C GLN A 146 -0.33 4.83 11.84
N ALA A 147 0.41 4.18 12.74
CA ALA A 147 1.68 3.54 12.42
C ALA A 147 1.51 2.44 11.36
N MET A 148 0.47 1.60 11.50
CA MET A 148 0.12 0.56 10.52
C MET A 148 -0.23 1.15 9.16
N ARG A 149 -1.02 2.23 9.08
CA ARG A 149 -1.32 2.90 7.80
C ARG A 149 -0.07 3.37 7.08
N SER A 150 0.85 4.01 7.80
CA SER A 150 2.13 4.46 7.24
C SER A 150 2.96 3.27 6.74
N LEU A 151 3.08 2.21 7.54
CA LEU A 151 3.78 0.98 7.17
C LEU A 151 3.20 0.33 5.90
N ARG A 152 1.88 0.13 5.83
CA ARG A 152 1.20 -0.55 4.71
C ARG A 152 1.43 0.15 3.37
N VAL A 153 1.50 1.48 3.36
CA VAL A 153 1.76 2.24 2.13
C VAL A 153 3.08 1.81 1.46
N HIS A 154 4.13 1.55 2.26
CA HIS A 154 5.41 1.06 1.75
C HIS A 154 5.38 -0.44 1.44
N LEU A 155 4.71 -1.25 2.27
CA LEU A 155 4.60 -2.70 2.05
C LEU A 155 3.91 -3.04 0.74
N VAL A 156 2.89 -2.29 0.31
CA VAL A 156 2.24 -2.55 -0.98
C VAL A 156 3.21 -2.33 -2.15
N ARG A 157 4.09 -1.32 -2.09
CA ARG A 157 5.13 -1.09 -3.11
C ARG A 157 6.11 -2.26 -3.20
N ILE A 158 6.53 -2.79 -2.06
CA ILE A 158 7.47 -3.91 -1.97
C ILE A 158 6.81 -5.21 -2.43
N ARG A 159 5.57 -5.45 -2.03
CA ARG A 159 4.77 -6.60 -2.50
C ARG A 159 4.67 -6.63 -4.02
N ARG A 160 4.56 -5.47 -4.68
CA ARG A 160 4.56 -5.34 -6.15
C ARG A 160 5.92 -5.66 -6.79
N LEU A 161 7.05 -5.42 -6.11
CA LEU A 161 8.37 -5.85 -6.61
C LEU A 161 8.52 -7.37 -6.59
N ALA A 162 7.93 -8.04 -5.61
CA ALA A 162 7.92 -9.50 -5.52
C ALA A 162 6.81 -10.16 -6.35
N ALA A 163 6.07 -9.40 -7.16
CA ALA A 163 4.90 -9.87 -7.89
C ALA A 163 5.20 -10.91 -8.96
N ASP A 164 6.46 -11.15 -9.31
CA ASP A 164 6.83 -12.18 -10.30
C ASP A 164 7.07 -13.56 -9.64
N ASP A 165 7.24 -13.65 -8.32
CA ASP A 165 7.53 -14.91 -7.63
C ASP A 165 6.23 -15.61 -7.18
N ALA A 166 5.67 -16.45 -8.06
CA ALA A 166 4.43 -17.16 -7.79
C ALA A 166 4.54 -18.09 -6.57
N ALA A 167 5.68 -18.76 -6.40
CA ALA A 167 5.90 -19.67 -5.29
C ALA A 167 5.91 -18.92 -3.94
N ARG A 168 6.56 -17.76 -3.87
CA ARG A 168 6.56 -16.92 -2.67
C ARG A 168 5.15 -16.42 -2.32
N LEU A 169 4.35 -16.04 -3.30
CA LEU A 169 2.97 -15.60 -3.07
C LEU A 169 2.07 -16.75 -2.61
N THR A 170 2.20 -17.94 -3.19
CA THR A 170 1.44 -19.11 -2.73
C THR A 170 1.81 -19.48 -1.30
N ALA A 171 3.10 -19.43 -0.94
CA ALA A 171 3.54 -19.63 0.44
C ALA A 171 2.96 -18.55 1.38
N ALA A 172 3.00 -17.27 0.99
CA ALA A 172 2.43 -16.18 1.77
C ALA A 172 0.91 -16.35 2.00
N ALA A 173 0.18 -16.80 0.97
CA ALA A 173 -1.25 -17.05 1.08
C ALA A 173 -1.57 -18.16 2.11
N ALA A 174 -0.73 -19.20 2.18
CA ALA A 174 -0.89 -20.29 3.14
C ALA A 174 -0.47 -19.90 4.58
N GLU A 175 0.31 -18.83 4.76
CA GLU A 175 0.69 -18.29 6.07
C GLU A 175 -0.45 -17.47 6.73
N HIS A 176 -1.42 -16.99 5.94
CA HIS A 176 -2.55 -16.17 6.39
C HIS A 176 -3.71 -16.99 6.95
#